data_AF-A0A959CST3-F1
#
_entry.id   AF-A0A959CST3-F1
#
_cell.length_a   1.000
_cell.length_b   1.000
_cell.length_c   1.000
_cell.angle_alpha   90.00
_cell.angle_beta   90.00
_cell.angle_gamma   90.00
#
_symmetry.space_group_name_H-M   'P 1'
#
loop_
_entity.id
_entity.type
_entity.pdbx_description
1 polymer ?
#
loop_
_entity_poly.entity_id
_entity_poly.type
_entity_poly.pdbx_seq_one_letter_code
_entity_poly.pdbx_strand_id
1 'polypeptide(L)'
;QHLEFGRRLPSDLSTMHLYPIDGAVHRVGQQETAFGFRDAKWSMVICGIGKDSSEKEAVSRWAKDYWAALHPHSAGAAYVNFMMEEGQERVKATYQANYERLRAVKAKYDPDNFFRVNQNIRPKKGA
;
A
#
# COMPACT_ATOMS: atom_id res chain seq x y z
N GLN A 1 15.97 0.44 13.55
CA GLN A 1 15.25 -0.63 12.82
C GLN A 1 15.76 -0.81 11.39
N HIS A 2 15.74 0.18 10.49
CA HIS A 2 16.24 0.01 9.10
C HIS A 2 17.65 -0.62 9.02
N LEU A 3 18.64 -0.07 9.76
CA LEU A 3 20.01 -0.60 9.79
C LEU A 3 20.10 -2.07 10.25
N GLU A 4 19.18 -2.52 11.10
CA GLU A 4 19.14 -3.90 11.56
C GLU A 4 18.69 -4.83 10.42
N PHE A 5 17.61 -4.48 9.72
CA PHE A 5 17.11 -5.26 8.59
C PHE A 5 18.07 -5.23 7.40
N GLY A 6 18.74 -4.10 7.14
CA GLY A 6 19.77 -3.99 6.11
C GLY A 6 21.01 -4.86 6.36
N ARG A 7 21.35 -5.16 7.63
CA ARG A 7 22.44 -6.10 7.98
C ARG A 7 22.04 -7.57 7.87
N ARG A 8 20.73 -7.86 7.82
CA ARG A 8 20.16 -9.22 7.78
C ARG A 8 19.48 -9.49 6.44
N LEU A 9 20.02 -8.95 5.36
CA LEU A 9 19.51 -9.21 4.02
C LEU A 9 19.49 -10.73 3.77
N PRO A 10 18.32 -11.31 3.43
CA PRO A 10 18.20 -12.74 3.18
C PRO A 10 18.82 -13.16 1.85
N SER A 11 19.07 -12.20 0.96
CA SER A 11 19.67 -12.38 -0.37
C SER A 11 20.32 -11.06 -0.80
N ASP A 12 21.35 -11.14 -1.65
CA ASP A 12 22.01 -10.00 -2.29
C ASP A 12 21.09 -9.24 -3.27
N LEU A 13 19.97 -9.86 -3.65
CA LEU A 13 18.92 -9.26 -4.48
C LEU A 13 17.84 -8.51 -3.67
N SER A 14 17.78 -8.72 -2.36
CA SER A 14 16.79 -8.07 -1.50
C SER A 14 17.19 -6.63 -1.17
N THR A 15 16.22 -5.72 -1.07
CA THR A 15 16.50 -4.29 -0.87
C THR A 15 15.29 -3.52 -0.31
N MET A 16 15.49 -2.25 -0.01
CA MET A 16 14.45 -1.28 0.33
C MET A 16 14.64 -0.02 -0.52
N HIS A 17 13.57 0.40 -1.19
CA HIS A 17 13.54 1.64 -1.94
C HIS A 17 12.78 2.71 -1.15
N LEU A 18 13.34 3.92 -1.10
CA LEU A 18 12.71 5.07 -0.48
C LEU A 18 12.62 6.18 -1.53
N TYR A 19 11.41 6.39 -2.04
CA TYR A 19 11.14 7.36 -3.09
C TYR A 19 10.64 8.68 -2.49
N PRO A 20 11.21 9.83 -2.87
CA PRO A 20 10.58 11.11 -2.57
C PRO A 20 9.28 11.21 -3.35
N ILE A 21 8.20 11.57 -2.66
CA ILE A 21 6.87 11.79 -3.23
C ILE A 21 6.37 13.19 -2.84
N ASP A 22 7.26 14.17 -2.86
CA ASP A 22 7.00 15.52 -2.41
C ASP A 22 6.87 16.55 -3.55
N GLY A 23 6.76 17.83 -3.19
CA GLY A 23 6.76 18.94 -4.13
C GLY A 23 5.41 19.12 -4.84
N ALA A 24 5.40 18.96 -6.17
CA ALA A 24 4.26 19.31 -7.02
C ALA A 24 2.95 18.58 -6.65
N VAL A 25 3.07 17.36 -6.12
CA VAL A 25 1.92 16.55 -5.71
C VAL A 25 1.14 17.18 -4.56
N HIS A 26 1.76 18.03 -3.74
CA HIS A 26 1.12 18.72 -2.61
C HIS A 26 0.22 19.89 -3.04
N ARG A 27 0.31 20.34 -4.30
CA ARG A 27 -0.52 21.45 -4.81
C ARG A 27 -2.00 21.11 -4.96
N VAL A 28 -2.32 19.82 -4.99
CA VAL A 28 -3.70 19.31 -5.15
C VAL A 28 -4.22 18.89 -3.78
N GLY A 29 -5.45 19.28 -3.46
CA GLY A 29 -6.11 18.97 -2.20
C GLY A 29 -6.37 17.47 -2.00
N GLN A 30 -6.45 17.06 -0.73
CA GLN A 30 -6.61 15.65 -0.32
C GLN A 30 -7.86 14.97 -0.90
N GLN A 31 -8.92 15.74 -1.19
CA GLN A 31 -10.19 15.21 -1.70
C GLN A 31 -10.43 15.48 -3.20
N GLU A 32 -9.51 16.18 -3.86
CA GLU A 32 -9.67 16.52 -5.28
C GLU A 32 -9.49 15.31 -6.21
N THR A 33 -8.72 14.29 -5.78
CA THR A 33 -8.54 13.03 -6.53
C THR A 33 -8.75 11.81 -5.63
N ALA A 34 -8.55 10.61 -6.15
CA ALA A 34 -8.59 9.38 -5.35
C ALA A 34 -7.36 9.20 -4.44
N PHE A 35 -6.24 9.88 -4.73
CA PHE A 35 -5.02 9.82 -3.93
C PHE A 35 -5.02 10.94 -2.87
N GLY A 36 -5.23 10.55 -1.61
CA GLY A 36 -5.42 11.47 -0.48
C GLY A 36 -4.16 11.86 0.30
N PHE A 37 -3.06 11.11 0.20
CA PHE A 37 -1.81 11.33 0.94
C PHE A 37 -0.98 12.50 0.36
N ARG A 38 -1.58 13.69 0.40
CA ARG A 38 -1.00 14.93 -0.17
C ARG A 38 0.00 15.61 0.76
N ASP A 39 0.22 15.10 1.96
CA ASP A 39 1.19 15.55 2.95
C ASP A 39 2.36 14.56 3.15
N ALA A 40 2.28 13.38 2.54
CA ALA A 40 3.34 12.37 2.61
C ALA A 40 4.56 12.81 1.79
N LYS A 41 5.76 12.68 2.36
CA LYS A 41 7.02 13.08 1.71
C LYS A 41 7.80 11.92 1.10
N TRP A 42 7.57 10.71 1.62
CA TRP A 42 8.32 9.52 1.23
C TRP A 42 7.38 8.34 1.03
N SER A 43 7.68 7.52 0.04
CA SER A 43 7.04 6.22 -0.20
C SER A 43 8.10 5.13 -0.13
N MET A 44 7.84 4.11 0.67
CA MET A 44 8.78 3.02 0.91
C MET A 44 8.27 1.73 0.28
N VAL A 45 9.18 1.00 -0.37
CA VAL A 45 8.93 -0.36 -0.87
C VAL A 45 10.01 -1.29 -0.33
N ILE A 46 9.59 -2.39 0.28
CA ILE A 46 10.49 -3.45 0.76
C ILE A 46 10.41 -4.61 -0.22
N CYS A 47 11.55 -4.96 -0.82
CA CYS A 47 11.67 -5.98 -1.85
C CYS A 47 12.41 -7.19 -1.28
N GLY A 48 11.66 -8.22 -0.85
CA GLY A 48 12.21 -9.53 -0.55
C GLY A 48 12.35 -10.34 -1.84
N ILE A 49 13.54 -10.37 -2.41
CA ILE A 49 13.85 -11.04 -3.68
C ILE A 49 14.89 -12.12 -3.41
N GLY A 50 14.59 -13.34 -3.83
CA GLY A 50 15.50 -14.48 -3.79
C GLY A 50 15.89 -14.94 -5.19
N LYS A 51 16.93 -15.76 -5.29
CA LYS A 51 17.45 -16.30 -6.55
C LYS A 51 16.53 -17.36 -7.16
N ASP A 52 15.89 -18.15 -6.30
CA ASP A 52 14.96 -19.19 -6.66
C ASP A 52 13.92 -19.43 -5.55
N SER A 53 13.06 -20.43 -5.75
CA SER A 53 11.95 -20.74 -4.85
C SER A 53 12.37 -21.25 -3.46
N SER A 54 13.61 -21.71 -3.28
CA SER A 54 14.10 -22.21 -1.98
C SER A 54 14.28 -21.09 -0.95
N GLU A 55 14.43 -19.84 -1.40
CA GLU A 55 14.61 -18.67 -0.53
C GLU A 55 13.28 -17.98 -0.18
N LYS A 56 12.16 -18.44 -0.76
CA LYS A 56 10.83 -17.79 -0.68
C LYS A 56 10.42 -17.47 0.76
N GLU A 57 10.55 -18.42 1.67
CA GLU A 57 10.15 -18.25 3.07
C GLU A 57 11.03 -17.21 3.78
N ALA A 58 12.34 -17.22 3.52
CA ALA A 58 13.29 -16.30 4.14
C ALA A 58 13.04 -14.86 3.69
N VAL A 59 12.92 -14.64 2.37
CA VAL A 59 12.69 -13.30 1.81
C VAL A 59 11.31 -12.75 2.18
N SER A 60 10.27 -13.61 2.21
CA SER A 60 8.92 -13.21 2.62
C SER A 60 8.87 -12.83 4.10
N ARG A 61 9.51 -13.62 4.98
CA ARG A 61 9.56 -13.33 6.41
C ARG A 61 10.29 -12.02 6.68
N TRP A 62 11.49 -11.86 6.11
CA TRP A 62 12.28 -10.63 6.26
C TRP A 62 11.48 -9.39 5.84
N ALA A 63 10.81 -9.43 4.69
CA ALA A 63 10.03 -8.30 4.20
C ALA A 63 8.84 -7.95 5.12
N LYS A 64 8.12 -8.96 5.62
CA LYS A 64 6.98 -8.79 6.53
C LYS A 64 7.41 -8.27 7.89
N ASP A 65 8.48 -8.82 8.46
CA ASP A 65 9.03 -8.39 9.75
C ASP A 65 9.54 -6.95 9.64
N TYR A 66 10.19 -6.61 8.53
CA TYR A 66 10.68 -5.26 8.29
C TYR A 66 9.54 -4.26 8.13
N TRP A 67 8.49 -4.62 7.39
CA TRP A 67 7.27 -3.82 7.29
C TRP A 67 6.62 -3.61 8.66
N ALA A 68 6.45 -4.68 9.45
CA ALA A 68 5.79 -4.63 10.76
C ALA A 68 6.55 -3.74 11.74
N ALA A 69 7.88 -3.78 11.72
CA ALA A 69 8.72 -2.94 12.57
C ALA A 69 8.54 -1.44 12.24
N LEU A 70 8.52 -1.10 10.94
CA LEU A 70 8.41 0.30 10.49
C LEU A 70 6.98 0.84 10.45
N HIS A 71 5.96 -0.02 10.40
CA HIS A 71 4.56 0.38 10.23
C HIS A 71 4.07 1.44 11.24
N PRO A 72 4.42 1.38 12.54
CA PRO A 72 4.06 2.41 13.52
C PRO A 72 4.61 3.81 13.22
N HIS A 73 5.63 3.91 12.37
CA HIS A 73 6.24 5.19 11.94
C HIS A 73 5.72 5.68 10.57
N SER A 74 4.77 4.96 9.98
CA SER A 74 4.19 5.26 8.66
C SER A 74 2.85 6.01 8.77
N ALA A 75 2.33 6.47 7.63
CA ALA A 75 1.01 7.11 7.55
C ALA A 75 -0.18 6.13 7.75
N GLY A 76 0.07 4.87 8.19
CA GLY A 76 -0.96 3.89 8.49
C GLY A 76 -1.66 3.26 7.26
N ALA A 77 -1.22 3.60 6.06
CA ALA A 77 -1.84 3.19 4.80
C ALA A 77 -0.83 2.62 3.80
N ALA A 78 -1.26 2.37 2.56
CA ALA A 78 -0.41 1.97 1.45
C ALA A 78 -0.65 2.83 0.22
N TYR A 79 0.24 2.74 -0.75
CA TYR A 79 -0.07 3.16 -2.12
C TYR A 79 -0.67 1.97 -2.86
N VAL A 80 -1.85 2.13 -3.47
CA VAL A 80 -2.63 1.00 -4.02
C VAL A 80 -1.84 0.15 -5.02
N ASN A 81 -0.94 0.75 -5.80
CA ASN A 81 -0.12 0.05 -6.79
C ASN A 81 0.94 -0.87 -6.17
N PHE A 82 1.22 -0.75 -4.87
CA PHE A 82 2.16 -1.61 -4.13
C PHE A 82 1.44 -2.56 -3.16
N MET A 83 0.10 -2.55 -3.12
CA MET A 83 -0.66 -3.42 -2.23
C MET A 83 -0.74 -4.84 -2.76
N MET A 84 -0.58 -5.79 -1.84
CA MET A 84 -0.82 -7.22 -2.07
C MET A 84 -2.15 -7.62 -1.39
N GLU A 85 -2.29 -8.85 -0.91
CA GLU A 85 -3.48 -9.28 -0.14
C GLU A 85 -3.41 -8.80 1.32
N GLU A 86 -3.73 -7.52 1.54
CA GLU A 86 -3.65 -6.88 2.87
C GLU A 86 -5.01 -6.71 3.58
N GLY A 87 -6.10 -7.14 2.94
CA GLY A 87 -7.45 -7.09 3.50
C GLY A 87 -8.17 -5.73 3.33
N GLN A 88 -9.46 -5.71 3.66
CA GLN A 88 -10.36 -4.58 3.35
C GLN A 88 -10.08 -3.32 4.16
N GLU A 89 -9.67 -3.45 5.42
CA GLU A 89 -9.34 -2.29 6.26
C GLU A 89 -8.14 -1.52 5.70
N ARG A 90 -7.15 -2.22 5.14
CA ARG A 90 -6.00 -1.60 4.48
C ARG A 90 -6.40 -0.88 3.20
N VAL A 91 -7.29 -1.46 2.39
CA VAL A 91 -7.84 -0.79 1.20
C VAL A 91 -8.58 0.50 1.61
N LYS A 92 -9.40 0.45 2.67
CA LYS A 92 -10.10 1.63 3.19
C LYS A 92 -9.13 2.71 3.68
N ALA A 93 -8.11 2.33 4.46
CA ALA A 93 -7.08 3.24 4.95
C ALA A 93 -6.33 3.95 3.80
N THR A 94 -6.05 3.24 2.70
CA THR A 94 -5.40 3.78 1.49
C THR A 94 -6.18 4.91 0.80
N TYR A 95 -7.51 4.92 0.91
CA TYR A 95 -8.33 5.97 0.31
C TYR A 95 -8.82 7.04 1.30
N GLN A 96 -8.60 6.86 2.61
CA GLN A 96 -8.97 7.81 3.67
C GLN A 96 -10.44 8.30 3.52
N ALA A 97 -10.67 9.60 3.64
CA ALA A 97 -11.98 10.23 3.47
C ALA A 97 -12.58 10.04 2.06
N ASN A 98 -11.76 9.73 1.04
CA ASN A 98 -12.23 9.52 -0.33
C ASN A 98 -12.90 8.17 -0.55
N TYR A 99 -12.74 7.21 0.38
CA TYR A 99 -13.26 5.85 0.22
C TYR A 99 -14.78 5.84 -0.02
N GLU A 100 -15.55 6.63 0.74
CA GLU A 100 -17.00 6.68 0.60
C GLU A 100 -17.46 7.23 -0.76
N ARG A 101 -16.76 8.25 -1.28
CA ARG A 101 -17.02 8.76 -2.64
C ARG A 101 -16.76 7.68 -3.69
N LEU A 102 -15.68 6.92 -3.54
CA LEU A 102 -15.33 5.83 -4.45
C LEU A 102 -16.34 4.67 -4.37
N ARG A 103 -16.86 4.35 -3.18
CA ARG A 103 -17.95 3.36 -3.03
C ARG A 103 -19.23 3.78 -3.74
N ALA A 104 -19.56 5.08 -3.73
CA ALA A 104 -20.71 5.62 -4.46
C ALA A 104 -20.50 5.52 -5.98
N VAL A 105 -19.31 5.84 -6.47
CA VAL A 105 -18.93 5.63 -7.89
C VAL A 105 -19.05 4.16 -8.25
N LYS A 106 -18.51 3.25 -7.42
CA LYS A 106 -18.62 1.81 -7.62
C LYS A 106 -20.08 1.35 -7.69
N ALA A 107 -20.95 1.81 -6.79
CA ALA A 107 -22.36 1.47 -6.82
C ALA A 107 -23.07 1.95 -8.10
N LYS A 108 -22.65 3.09 -8.65
CA LYS A 108 -23.22 3.62 -9.91
C LYS A 108 -22.81 2.81 -11.14
N TYR A 109 -21.55 2.38 -11.22
CA TYR A 109 -20.99 1.79 -12.43
C TYR A 109 -20.78 0.27 -12.37
N ASP A 110 -20.73 -0.31 -11.18
CA ASP A 110 -20.57 -1.75 -10.94
C ASP A 110 -21.33 -2.17 -9.66
N PRO A 111 -22.67 -2.06 -9.65
CA PRO A 111 -23.50 -2.35 -8.48
C PRO A 111 -23.38 -3.80 -8.01
N ASP A 112 -23.20 -4.73 -8.94
CA ASP A 112 -23.07 -6.18 -8.65
C ASP A 112 -21.63 -6.58 -8.29
N ASN A 113 -20.71 -5.62 -8.22
CA ASN A 113 -19.32 -5.82 -7.85
C ASN A 113 -18.63 -6.88 -8.73
N PHE A 114 -18.87 -6.84 -10.04
CA PHE A 114 -18.28 -7.71 -11.05
C PHE A 114 -16.76 -7.56 -11.08
N PHE A 115 -16.24 -6.33 -11.08
CA PHE A 115 -14.81 -6.05 -11.09
C PHE A 115 -14.23 -6.05 -9.67
N ARG A 116 -13.74 -7.20 -9.20
CA ARG A 116 -13.35 -7.39 -7.78
C ARG A 116 -12.04 -8.14 -7.53
N VAL A 117 -11.25 -8.40 -8.58
CA VAL A 117 -9.97 -9.13 -8.49
C VAL A 117 -8.83 -8.22 -7.97
N ASN A 118 -9.01 -6.90 -8.04
CA ASN A 118 -8.05 -5.91 -7.56
C ASN A 118 -8.24 -5.60 -6.06
N GLN A 119 -7.56 -4.55 -5.58
CA GLN A 119 -7.80 -3.94 -4.26
C GLN A 119 -9.23 -3.39 -4.17
N ASN A 120 -10.19 -4.30 -3.94
CA ASN A 120 -11.58 -4.06 -4.26
C ASN A 120 -12.21 -3.03 -3.32
N ILE A 121 -12.90 -2.05 -3.91
CA ILE A 121 -13.80 -1.13 -3.23
C ILE A 121 -15.20 -1.71 -3.33
N ARG A 122 -15.81 -2.08 -2.21
CA ARG A 122 -17.16 -2.65 -2.20
C ARG A 122 -18.20 -1.56 -2.46
N PRO A 123 -19.17 -1.77 -3.37
CA PRO A 123 -20.19 -0.76 -3.66
C PRO A 123 -20.94 -0.35 -2.40
N LYS A 124 -21.36 0.91 -2.35
CA LYS A 124 -22.30 1.36 -1.33
C LYS A 124 -23.62 0.61 -1.57
N LYS A 125 -24.04 -0.24 -0.62
CA LYS A 125 -25.39 -0.81 -0.66
C LYS A 125 -26.39 0.35 -0.58
N GLY A 126 -27.42 0.32 -1.42
CA GLY A 126 -28.57 1.22 -1.27
C GLY A 126 -29.10 1.12 0.15
N ALA A 127 -29.52 2.26 0.70
CA ALA A 127 -30.30 2.27 1.95
C ALA A 127 -31.60 1.49 1.75
#